data_AF-A0A7K4PKM2-F1
#
_entry.id   AF-A0A7K4PKM2-F1
#
_cell.length_a   1.000
_cell.length_b   1.000
_cell.length_c   1.000
_cell.angle_alpha   90.00
_cell.angle_beta   90.00
_cell.angle_gamma   90.00
#
_symmetry.space_group_name_H-M   'P 1'
#
loop_
_entity.id
_entity.type
_entity.pdbx_description
1 polymer ?
#
loop_
_entity_poly.entity_id
_entity_poly.type
_entity_poly.pdbx_seq_one_letter_code
_entity_poly.pdbx_strand_id
1 'polypeptide(L)'
;PNPGDMIEIKRGSYEHWALYVGDGYVINFTPVVQGDTSTSSSSGSVFLRRAVVSKEELDMVAGNDTWCVNNKYDCYRTPFPMEEIIRRAEPYIDKELPYRLFLKNCEHFVTMLRYGDGVSEQVS
;
A
#
# COMPACT_ATOMS: atom_id res chain seq x y z
N PRO A 1 -9.08 -10.92 7.88
CA PRO A 1 -7.66 -10.81 7.51
C PRO A 1 -6.81 -11.23 8.71
N ASN A 2 -5.65 -11.83 8.47
CA ASN A 2 -4.65 -12.18 9.48
C ASN A 2 -3.44 -11.25 9.33
N PRO A 3 -2.73 -10.93 10.43
CA PRO A 3 -1.51 -10.11 10.34
C PRO A 3 -0.52 -10.66 9.31
N GLY A 4 -0.01 -9.76 8.46
CA GLY A 4 0.83 -10.07 7.31
C GLY A 4 0.08 -10.27 5.99
N ASP A 5 -1.25 -10.36 6.00
CA ASP A 5 -2.06 -10.45 4.77
C ASP A 5 -1.95 -9.17 3.93
N MET A 6 -1.89 -9.36 2.61
CA MET A 6 -2.07 -8.29 1.63
C MET A 6 -3.56 -8.03 1.45
N ILE A 7 -3.94 -6.76 1.54
CA ILE A 7 -5.31 -6.29 1.36
C ILE A 7 -5.40 -5.53 0.05
N GLU A 8 -6.31 -5.98 -0.81
CA GLU A 8 -6.66 -5.32 -2.07
C GLU A 8 -7.97 -4.55 -1.88
N ILE A 9 -7.93 -3.24 -2.11
CA ILE A 9 -9.09 -2.34 -2.02
C ILE A 9 -9.43 -1.87 -3.44
N LYS A 10 -10.66 -2.14 -3.88
CA LYS A 10 -11.10 -1.91 -5.26
C LYS A 10 -11.66 -0.49 -5.44
N ARG A 11 -10.85 0.45 -5.94
CA ARG A 11 -11.22 1.86 -6.16
C ARG A 11 -11.84 2.12 -7.53
N GLY A 12 -12.63 1.17 -8.04
CA GLY A 12 -13.24 1.23 -9.37
C GLY A 12 -12.22 1.04 -10.51
N SER A 13 -11.44 2.08 -10.84
CA SER A 13 -10.51 2.07 -11.98
C SER A 13 -9.07 1.66 -11.62
N TYR A 14 -8.80 1.44 -10.33
CA TYR A 14 -7.49 1.04 -9.83
C TYR A 14 -7.62 0.29 -8.49
N GLU A 15 -6.63 -0.50 -8.14
CA GLU A 15 -6.54 -1.22 -6.87
C GLU A 15 -5.55 -0.53 -5.92
N HIS A 16 -5.99 -0.24 -4.70
CA HIS A 16 -5.09 0.17 -3.63
C HIS A 16 -4.66 -1.03 -2.82
N TRP A 17 -3.39 -1.05 -2.43
CA TRP A 17 -2.79 -2.17 -1.70
C TRP A 17 -2.31 -1.71 -0.33
N ALA A 18 -2.64 -2.51 0.68
CA ALA A 18 -2.24 -2.30 2.06
C ALA A 18 -1.82 -3.62 2.71
N LEU A 19 -1.02 -3.55 3.78
CA LEU A 19 -0.60 -4.71 4.55
C LEU A 19 -1.35 -4.72 5.87
N TYR A 20 -2.09 -5.78 6.18
CA TYR A 20 -2.79 -5.91 7.45
C TYR A 20 -1.82 -6.23 8.58
N VAL A 21 -1.89 -5.49 9.68
CA VAL A 21 -0.96 -5.61 10.81
C VAL A 21 -1.61 -6.06 12.12
N GLY A 22 -2.90 -6.37 12.09
CA GLY A 22 -3.66 -6.79 13.27
C GLY A 22 -4.59 -5.70 13.81
N ASP A 23 -5.53 -6.11 14.66
CA ASP A 23 -6.44 -5.23 15.39
C ASP A 23 -7.24 -4.24 14.52
N GLY A 24 -7.56 -4.61 13.28
CA GLY A 24 -8.28 -3.75 12.35
C GLY A 24 -7.38 -2.73 11.62
N TYR A 25 -6.07 -2.73 11.84
CA TYR A 25 -5.13 -1.78 11.24
C TYR A 25 -4.40 -2.33 10.01
N VAL A 26 -4.07 -1.42 9.10
CA VAL A 26 -3.20 -1.66 7.95
C VAL A 26 -2.07 -0.65 7.88
N ILE A 27 -0.97 -1.04 7.23
CA ILE A 27 0.06 -0.13 6.74
C ILE A 27 -0.15 0.09 5.25
N ASN A 28 -0.20 1.35 4.81
CA ASN A 28 -0.42 1.71 3.41
C ASN A 28 0.40 2.96 3.00
N PHE A 29 0.38 3.30 1.71
CA PHE A 29 0.82 4.62 1.26
C PHE A 29 -0.32 5.64 1.21
N THR A 30 -0.18 6.72 1.96
CA THR A 30 -1.03 7.91 1.88
C THR A 30 -0.35 8.98 1.00
N PRO A 31 -1.02 9.48 -0.05
CA PRO A 31 -0.47 10.54 -0.88
C PRO A 31 -0.32 11.84 -0.08
N VAL A 32 0.84 12.49 -0.16
CA VAL A 32 1.00 13.86 0.35
C VAL A 32 0.54 14.82 -0.73
N VAL A 33 -0.63 15.42 -0.56
CA VAL A 33 -1.07 16.52 -1.41
C VAL A 33 -0.30 17.77 -1.00
N GLN A 34 0.73 18.12 -1.76
CA GLN A 34 1.41 19.39 -1.57
C GLN A 34 0.49 20.49 -2.11
N GLY A 35 -0.21 21.17 -1.21
CA GLY A 35 -1.16 22.22 -1.55
C GLY A 35 -0.44 23.46 -2.05
N ASP A 36 -0.53 23.74 -3.34
CA ASP A 36 -0.61 25.11 -3.81
C ASP A 36 -2.10 25.43 -4.01
N THR A 37 -2.58 26.37 -3.22
CA THR A 37 -3.88 26.99 -3.39
C THR A 37 -4.05 27.48 -4.83
N SER A 38 -5.05 26.94 -5.56
CA SER A 38 -5.99 27.66 -6.44
C SER A 38 -6.46 26.81 -7.63
N THR A 39 -7.79 26.70 -7.73
CA THR A 39 -8.59 26.54 -8.96
C THR A 39 -8.58 25.23 -9.78
N SER A 40 -9.83 24.80 -10.00
CA SER A 40 -10.41 24.24 -11.24
C SER A 40 -10.01 22.84 -11.71
N SER A 41 -11.02 21.98 -11.60
CA SER A 41 -11.44 20.95 -12.55
C SER A 41 -10.72 20.98 -13.90
N SER A 42 -9.79 20.05 -14.10
CA SER A 42 -9.52 19.44 -15.40
C SER A 42 -8.70 18.18 -15.15
N SER A 43 -8.91 17.16 -15.98
CA SER A 43 -8.23 15.85 -15.96
C SER A 43 -6.72 16.00 -15.75
N GLY A 44 -6.29 15.94 -14.49
CA GLY A 44 -4.97 16.38 -14.06
C GLY A 44 -4.25 15.24 -13.38
N SER A 45 -3.27 14.67 -14.07
CA SER A 45 -2.25 13.80 -13.50
C SER A 45 -1.62 14.51 -12.29
N VAL A 46 -2.14 14.22 -11.09
CA VAL A 46 -1.52 14.67 -9.84
C VAL A 46 -0.17 13.96 -9.76
N PHE A 47 0.90 14.67 -10.11
CA PHE A 47 2.27 14.24 -9.86
C PHE A 47 2.50 14.25 -8.34
N LEU A 48 1.97 13.23 -7.67
CA LEU A 48 2.29 12.92 -6.29
C LEU A 48 3.76 12.52 -6.26
N ARG A 49 4.64 13.45 -5.88
CA ARG A 49 6.09 13.22 -5.82
C ARG A 49 6.49 12.45 -4.56
N ARG A 50 5.63 12.46 -3.53
CA ARG A 50 5.90 11.94 -2.19
C ARG A 50 4.65 11.28 -1.63
N ALA A 51 4.83 10.15 -0.96
CA ALA A 51 3.80 9.54 -0.13
C ALA A 51 4.39 9.22 1.24
N VAL A 52 3.55 9.30 2.26
CA VAL A 52 3.88 8.86 3.61
C VAL A 52 3.35 7.45 3.78
N VAL A 53 4.15 6.59 4.39
CA VAL A 53 3.65 5.29 4.86
C VAL A 53 2.94 5.52 6.19
N SER A 54 1.67 5.17 6.27
CA SER A 54 0.82 5.39 7.44
C SER A 54 0.30 4.07 8.00
N LYS A 55 0.01 4.05 9.30
CA LYS A 55 -0.76 2.99 9.95
C LYS A 55 -2.16 3.52 10.25
N GLU A 56 -3.17 2.94 9.62
CA GLU A 56 -4.55 3.44 9.64
C GLU A 56 -5.55 2.28 9.82
N GLU A 57 -6.76 2.58 10.28
CA GLU A 57 -7.83 1.59 10.37
C GLU A 57 -8.26 1.16 8.97
N LEU A 58 -8.40 -0.15 8.75
CA LEU A 58 -8.78 -0.72 7.46
C LEU A 58 -10.10 -0.15 6.96
N ASP A 59 -11.09 0.00 7.84
CA ASP A 59 -12.41 0.52 7.47
C ASP A 59 -12.34 1.99 7.03
N MET A 60 -11.47 2.79 7.66
CA MET A 60 -11.22 4.18 7.26
C MET A 60 -10.48 4.26 5.92
N VAL A 61 -9.49 3.39 5.72
CA VAL A 61 -8.76 3.32 4.46
C VAL A 61 -9.69 2.86 3.34
N ALA A 62 -10.50 1.83 3.55
CA ALA A 62 -11.43 1.33 2.55
C ALA A 62 -12.56 2.33 2.25
N GLY A 63 -13.11 2.99 3.28
CA GLY A 63 -14.26 3.87 3.14
C GLY A 63 -15.45 3.09 2.58
N ASN A 64 -16.01 3.55 1.45
CA ASN A 64 -17.13 2.90 0.78
C ASN A 64 -16.70 1.80 -0.21
N ASP A 65 -15.39 1.62 -0.44
CA ASP A 65 -14.89 0.66 -1.41
C ASP A 65 -14.81 -0.75 -0.81
N THR A 66 -15.06 -1.75 -1.64
CA THR A 66 -14.92 -3.16 -1.24
C THR A 66 -13.45 -3.54 -1.15
N TRP A 67 -13.11 -4.39 -0.19
CA TRP A 67 -11.77 -4.95 -0.06
C TRP A 67 -11.81 -6.46 0.14
N CYS A 68 -10.70 -7.13 -0.19
CA CYS A 68 -10.49 -8.54 0.10
C CYS A 68 -9.04 -8.83 0.48
N VAL A 69 -8.83 -9.93 1.19
CA VAL A 69 -7.49 -10.51 1.35
C VAL A 69 -7.07 -11.08 0.00
N ASN A 70 -5.93 -10.63 -0.52
CA ASN A 70 -5.36 -11.11 -1.77
C ASN A 70 -3.84 -11.28 -1.62
N ASN A 71 -3.41 -12.41 -1.07
CA ASN A 71 -2.00 -12.79 -1.00
C ASN A 71 -1.52 -13.27 -2.38
N LYS A 72 -1.43 -12.32 -3.32
CA LYS A 72 -1.33 -12.50 -4.77
C LYS A 72 -0.26 -13.51 -5.23
N TYR A 73 0.80 -13.68 -4.46
CA TYR A 73 2.01 -14.42 -4.84
C TYR A 73 2.22 -15.72 -4.04
N ASP A 74 1.35 -16.05 -3.09
CA ASP A 74 1.49 -17.22 -2.20
C ASP A 74 1.55 -18.56 -2.95
N CYS A 75 0.97 -18.65 -4.15
CA CYS A 75 0.95 -19.90 -4.94
C CYS A 75 2.30 -20.27 -5.55
N TYR A 76 3.26 -19.34 -5.61
CA TYR A 76 4.62 -19.62 -6.12
C TYR A 76 5.73 -18.95 -5.31
N ARG A 77 5.41 -18.22 -4.24
CA ARG A 77 6.38 -17.62 -3.33
C ARG A 77 6.00 -17.87 -1.89
N THR A 78 6.99 -18.26 -1.10
CA THR A 78 6.84 -18.41 0.34
C THR A 78 6.86 -17.04 1.00
N PRO A 79 5.80 -16.63 1.74
CA PRO A 79 5.85 -15.40 2.52
C PRO A 79 6.83 -15.56 3.69
N PHE A 80 7.35 -14.44 4.19
CA PHE A 80 8.05 -14.44 5.47
C PHE A 80 7.10 -14.85 6.62
N PRO A 81 7.63 -15.32 7.76
CA PRO A 81 6.85 -15.45 8.98
C PRO A 81 6.15 -14.13 9.31
N MET A 82 4.95 -14.20 9.89
CA MET A 82 4.14 -13.03 10.22
C MET A 82 4.94 -11.99 11.01
N GLU A 83 5.72 -12.41 12.00
CA GLU A 83 6.51 -11.53 12.85
C GLU A 83 7.57 -10.77 12.06
N GLU A 84 8.19 -11.42 11.07
CA GLU A 84 9.17 -10.78 10.18
C GLU A 84 8.51 -9.77 9.25
N ILE A 85 7.31 -10.09 8.72
CA ILE A 85 6.53 -9.16 7.89
C ILE A 85 6.23 -7.87 8.68
N ILE A 86 5.74 -8.01 9.91
CA ILE A 86 5.44 -6.85 10.77
C ILE A 86 6.72 -6.08 11.11
N ARG A 87 7.79 -6.77 11.53
CA ARG A 87 9.08 -6.16 11.85
C ARG A 87 9.69 -5.39 10.67
N ARG A 88 9.46 -5.84 9.44
CA ARG A 88 9.89 -5.15 8.21
C ARG A 88 9.02 -3.93 7.92
N ALA A 89 7.74 -3.95 8.27
CA ALA A 89 6.79 -2.90 7.93
C ALA A 89 6.87 -1.69 8.88
N GLU A 90 7.00 -1.92 10.18
CA GLU A 90 7.02 -0.88 11.22
C GLU A 90 8.04 0.25 10.97
N PRO A 91 9.30 -0.02 10.55
CA PRO A 91 10.28 1.04 10.33
C PRO A 91 9.91 1.99 9.20
N TYR A 92 8.92 1.67 8.37
CA TYR A 92 8.48 2.57 7.30
C TYR A 92 7.41 3.56 7.75
N ILE A 93 6.72 3.32 8.87
CA ILE A 93 5.68 4.22 9.37
C ILE A 93 6.25 5.64 9.52
N ASP A 94 5.47 6.62 9.09
CA ASP A 94 5.79 8.05 9.04
C ASP A 94 6.97 8.43 8.13
N LYS A 95 7.51 7.49 7.35
CA LYS A 95 8.53 7.79 6.33
C LYS A 95 7.89 8.27 5.05
N GLU A 96 8.46 9.36 4.53
CA GLU A 96 8.19 9.81 3.18
C GLU A 96 9.06 9.06 2.17
N LEU A 97 8.43 8.43 1.18
CA LEU A 97 9.11 7.73 0.10
C LEU A 97 8.85 8.43 -1.25
N PRO A 98 9.85 8.46 -2.15
CA PRO A 98 9.68 9.02 -3.48
C PRO A 98 8.63 8.21 -4.24
N TYR A 99 7.57 8.90 -4.67
CA TYR A 99 6.39 8.23 -5.20
C TYR A 99 6.37 8.27 -6.73
N ARG A 100 6.44 7.10 -7.38
CA ARG A 100 6.26 6.96 -8.84
C ARG A 100 4.88 6.39 -9.17
N LEU A 101 3.85 7.24 -9.12
CA LEU A 101 2.50 7.09 -9.69
C LEU A 101 1.74 5.79 -9.33
N PHE A 102 0.60 5.95 -8.64
CA PHE A 102 -0.19 4.93 -7.92
C PHE A 102 -0.48 3.64 -8.71
N LEU A 103 -0.77 2.54 -7.98
CA LEU A 103 -0.82 1.12 -8.35
C LEU A 103 0.49 0.38 -8.09
N LYS A 104 1.54 0.69 -8.86
CA LYS A 104 2.80 -0.08 -8.82
C LYS A 104 3.47 0.01 -7.45
N ASN A 105 3.54 1.20 -6.85
CA ASN A 105 4.29 1.35 -5.60
C ASN A 105 3.60 0.71 -4.39
N CYS A 106 2.27 0.83 -4.26
CA CYS A 106 1.59 0.24 -3.11
C CYS A 106 1.59 -1.27 -3.18
N GLU A 107 1.31 -1.87 -4.35
CA GLU A 107 1.45 -3.31 -4.53
C GLU A 107 2.90 -3.76 -4.29
N HIS A 108 3.86 -3.07 -4.90
CA HIS A 108 5.29 -3.38 -4.78
C HIS A 108 5.75 -3.34 -3.32
N PHE A 109 5.34 -2.32 -2.57
CA PHE A 109 5.75 -2.16 -1.18
C PHE A 109 5.20 -3.27 -0.30
N VAL A 110 3.90 -3.57 -0.38
CA VAL A 110 3.34 -4.67 0.44
C VAL A 110 3.89 -6.04 0.01
N THR A 111 4.25 -6.19 -1.27
CA THR A 111 4.95 -7.36 -1.80
C THR A 111 6.37 -7.49 -1.26
N MET A 112 7.14 -6.39 -1.25
CA MET A 112 8.48 -6.32 -0.66
C MET A 112 8.46 -6.62 0.84
N LEU A 113 7.41 -6.20 1.55
CA LEU A 113 7.24 -6.51 2.97
C LEU A 113 6.92 -7.99 3.20
N ARG A 114 6.01 -8.57 2.42
CA ARG A 114 5.56 -9.97 2.58
C ARG A 114 6.57 -11.00 2.08
N TYR A 115 7.27 -10.73 0.97
CA TYR A 115 8.10 -11.71 0.28
C TYR A 115 9.56 -11.28 0.06
N GLY A 116 9.89 -10.00 0.21
CA GLY A 116 11.24 -9.45 0.02
C GLY A 116 11.50 -8.76 -1.32
N ASP A 117 12.66 -8.09 -1.44
CA ASP A 117 13.01 -7.17 -2.54
C ASP A 117 13.19 -7.83 -3.93
N GLY A 118 13.24 -9.16 -4.03
CA GLY A 118 13.39 -9.92 -5.28
C GLY A 118 12.08 -10.32 -5.98
N VAL A 119 10.95 -9.72 -5.57
CA VAL A 119 9.61 -10.29 -5.84
C VAL A 119 8.72 -9.46 -6.75
N SER A 120 9.11 -8.23 -7.03
CA SER A 120 8.38 -7.41 -7.99
C SER A 120 8.68 -7.82 -9.42
N GLU A 121 7.66 -8.20 -10.19
CA GLU A 121 7.75 -8.34 -11.66
C GLU A 121 7.95 -6.98 -12.37
N GLN A 122 8.21 -5.92 -11.61
CA GLN A 122 8.55 -4.60 -12.12
C GLN A 122 9.79 -4.09 -11.40
N VAL A 123 10.97 -4.45 -11.93
CA VAL A 123 12.12 -3.56 -12.17
C VAL A 123 12.96 -4.21 -13.30
N SER A 124 12.96 -3.63 -14.50
CA SER A 124 14.02 -2.71 -14.95
C SER A 124 13.45 -1.45 -15.56
#